data_AF-A0A964HHZ9-F1
#
_entry.id   AF-A0A964HHZ9-F1
#
_cell.length_a   1.000
_cell.length_b   1.000
_cell.length_c   1.000
_cell.angle_alpha   90.00
_cell.angle_beta   90.00
_cell.angle_gamma   90.00
#
_symmetry.space_group_name_H-M   'P 1'
#
loop_
_entity.id
_entity.type
_entity.pdbx_description
1 polymer ?
#
loop_
_entity_poly.entity_id
_entity_poly.type
_entity_poly.pdbx_seq_one_letter_code
_entity_poly.pdbx_strand_id
1 'polypeptide(L)' 'MNTPIPEIRPGQSIELLKELHILTRDGKLNQDSRRKLKQVYH' A
#
# COMPACT_ATOMS: atom_id res chain seq x y z
N MET A 1 16.21 -7.99 5.47
CA MET A 1 15.22 -9.04 5.14
C MET A 1 14.00 -8.34 4.58
N ASN A 2 13.65 -8.59 3.31
CA ASN A 2 12.54 -7.92 2.63
C ASN A 2 11.22 -8.64 2.98
N THR A 3 10.54 -8.18 4.04
CA THR A 3 9.25 -8.74 4.43
C THR A 3 8.22 -8.46 3.33
N PRO A 4 7.54 -9.48 2.78
CA PRO A 4 6.49 -9.25 1.79
C PRO A 4 5.36 -8.44 2.45
N ILE A 5 5.03 -7.30 1.83
CA ILE A 5 3.90 -6.47 2.26
C ILE A 5 2.64 -7.19 1.78
N PRO A 6 1.81 -7.76 2.68
CA PRO A 6 0.71 -8.64 2.30
C PRO A 6 -0.36 -7.94 1.44
N GLU A 7 -0.35 -6.61 1.43
CA GLU A 7 -1.29 -5.75 0.70
C GLU A 7 -0.86 -5.49 -0.76
N ILE A 8 0.37 -5.90 -1.15
CA ILE A 8 0.92 -5.67 -2.49
C ILE A 8 0.90 -6.97 -3.30
N ARG A 9 0.28 -6.92 -4.47
CA ARG A 9 0.19 -8.06 -5.40
C ARG A 9 1.45 -8.16 -6.27
N PRO A 10 1.82 -9.37 -6.73
CA PRO A 10 2.90 -9.54 -7.71
C PRO A 10 2.66 -8.66 -8.95
N GLY A 11 3.72 -7.98 -9.41
CA GLY A 11 3.67 -7.08 -10.57
C GLY A 11 3.34 -5.61 -10.25
N GLN A 12 2.98 -5.28 -9.00
CA GLN A 12 2.85 -3.88 -8.59
C GLN A 12 4.23 -3.29 -8.24
N SER A 13 4.54 -2.10 -8.78
CA SER A 13 5.78 -1.40 -8.45
C SER A 13 5.69 -0.75 -7.07
N ILE A 14 6.54 -1.19 -6.13
CA ILE A 14 6.61 -0.63 -4.77
C ILE A 14 7.01 0.85 -4.80
N GLU A 15 7.95 1.23 -5.67
CA GLU A 15 8.41 2.62 -5.80
C GLU A 15 7.28 3.53 -6.27
N LEU A 16 6.55 3.13 -7.32
CA LEU A 16 5.40 3.89 -7.80
C LEU A 16 4.32 4.02 -6.73
N LEU A 17 4.06 2.95 -5.96
CA LEU A 17 3.08 3.00 -4.87
C LEU A 17 3.51 3.96 -3.74
N LYS A 18 4.81 4.16 -3.51
CA LYS A 18 5.32 5.18 -2.57
C LYS A 18 5.21 6.59 -3.14
N GLU A 19 5.53 6.80 -4.41
CA GLU A 19 5.40 8.10 -5.10
C GLU A 19 3.94 8.57 -5.17
N LEU A 20 3.02 7.64 -5.41
CA LEU A 20 1.58 7.90 -5.37
C LEU A 20 1.04 8.07 -3.93
N HIS A 21 1.92 8.03 -2.92
CA HIS A 21 1.60 8.06 -1.50
C HIS A 21 0.68 6.95 -1.02
N ILE A 22 0.38 5.92 -1.82
CA ILE A 22 -0.45 4.78 -1.41
C ILE A 22 0.23 4.02 -0.28
N LEU A 23 1.55 3.86 -0.35
CA LEU A 23 2.39 3.32 0.71
C LEU A 23 3.15 4.43 1.44
N THR A 24 3.45 4.19 2.71
CA THR A 24 4.41 4.96 3.48
C THR A 24 5.84 4.67 3.01
N ARG A 25 6.80 5.47 3.49
CA ARG A 25 8.24 5.26 3.21
C ARG A 25 8.72 3.85 3.61
N ASP A 26 8.14 3.30 4.67
CA ASP A 26 8.42 1.95 5.19
C ASP A 26 7.67 0.83 4.44
N GLY A 27 6.92 1.17 3.39
CA GLY A 27 6.18 0.20 2.58
C GLY A 27 4.86 -0.28 3.19
N LYS A 28 4.34 0.37 4.23
CA LYS A 28 3.01 0.05 4.78
C LYS A 28 1.94 0.82 4.04
N LEU A 29 0.71 0.32 3.95
CA LEU A 29 -0.40 1.13 3.43
C LEU A 29 -0.54 2.46 4.21
N ASN A 30 -0.76 3.57 3.51
CA ASN A 30 -1.00 4.86 4.17
C ASN A 30 -2.40 4.86 4.84
N GLN A 31 -2.68 5.85 5.69
CA GLN A 31 -3.96 5.94 6.40
C GLN A 31 -5.13 6.18 5.44
N ASP A 32 -4.95 7.02 4.42
CA ASP A 32 -6.00 7.38 3.47
C ASP A 32 -6.47 6.17 2.64
N SER A 33 -5.52 5.38 2.12
CA SER A 33 -5.78 4.15 1.38
C SER A 33 -6.44 3.10 2.26
N ARG A 34 -6.03 2.95 3.54
CA ARG A 34 -6.78 2.11 4.50
C ARG A 34 -8.23 2.56 4.66
N ARG A 35 -8.46 3.87 4.82
CA ARG A 35 -9.80 4.45 4.95
C ARG A 35 -10.62 4.19 3.68
N LYS A 36 -10.03 4.37 2.50
CA LYS A 36 -10.70 4.13 1.21
C LYS A 36 -11.05 2.65 1.02
N LEU A 37 -10.15 1.73 1.37
CA LEU A 37 -10.47 0.29 1.37
C LEU A 37 -11.62 -0.03 2.31
N LYS A 38 -11.61 0.52 3.53
CA LYS A 38 -12.71 0.37 4.48
C LYS A 38 -14.05 0.85 3.89
N GLN A 39 -14.06 1.97 3.18
CA GLN A 39 -15.26 2.49 2.52
C GLN A 39 -15.76 1.62 1.36
N VAL A 40 -14.89 0.87 0.68
CA VAL A 40 -15.30 -0.02 -0.41
C VAL A 40 -15.85 -1.34 0.12
N TYR A 41 -15.37 -1.79 1.28
CA TYR A 41 -15.81 -3.04 1.91
C TYR A 41 -17.06 -2.92 2.79
N HIS A 42 -17.56 -1.69 3.04
CA HIS A 42 -18.77 -1.42 3.82
C HIS A 42 -19.83 -0.76 2.95
#